data_AF-A0A9P7YNG0-F1
#
_entry.id   AF-A0A9P7YNG0-F1
#
_cell.length_a   1.000
_cell.length_b   1.000
_cell.length_c   1.000
_cell.angle_alpha   90.00
_cell.angle_beta   90.00
_cell.angle_gamma   90.00
#
_symmetry.space_group_name_H-M   'P 1'
#
loop_
_entity.id
_entity.type
_entity.pdbx_description
1 polymer ?
#
loop_
_entity_poly.entity_id
_entity_poly.type
_entity_poly.pdbx_seq_one_letter_code
_entity_poly.pdbx_strand_id
1 'polypeptide(L)'
;MTPPHGSVLSSQPHRHISLIYSIQAASLAYLAKSTSGPTILAKARKQYSSALVLKNQALCQPEDAYRDITLMTVILLDFFEKLMEQTGALHRLGYGAKHLEGALMLTKLRGKAQFEDKWTEV
;
A
#
# COMPACT_ATOMS: atom_id res chain seq x y z
N MET A 1 37.90 -6.53 21.62
CA MET A 1 37.84 -5.09 21.28
C MET A 1 36.78 -4.90 20.22
N THR A 2 35.61 -4.42 20.63
CA THR A 2 34.48 -4.04 19.76
C THR A 2 34.57 -2.56 19.42
N PRO A 3 34.39 -2.14 18.16
CA PRO A 3 33.99 -0.77 17.86
C PRO A 3 32.46 -0.62 17.91
N PRO A 4 31.93 0.60 18.15
CA PRO A 4 30.59 0.84 18.66
C PRO A 4 29.58 1.29 17.58
N HIS A 5 28.30 1.08 17.91
CA HIS A 5 27.10 1.72 17.35
C HIS A 5 26.92 1.70 15.81
N GLY A 6 26.43 0.57 15.29
CA GLY A 6 25.60 0.54 14.09
C GLY A 6 24.14 0.80 14.48
N SER A 7 23.66 2.00 14.17
CA SER A 7 22.28 2.50 14.25
C SER A 7 21.17 1.43 14.33
N VAL A 8 20.66 1.22 15.54
CA VAL A 8 19.34 0.62 15.78
C VAL A 8 18.30 1.51 15.06
N LEU A 9 17.73 0.95 14.00
CA LEU A 9 16.36 1.16 13.52
C LEU A 9 15.79 2.57 13.77
N SER A 10 16.03 3.49 12.82
CA SER A 10 15.06 4.54 12.55
C SER A 10 13.81 3.89 11.95
N SER A 11 12.96 3.31 12.81
CA SER A 11 11.62 2.89 12.45
C SER A 11 10.78 4.15 12.25
N GLN A 12 10.94 4.77 11.08
CA GLN A 12 10.15 5.94 10.65
C GLN A 12 8.65 5.57 10.78
N PRO A 13 7.92 6.15 11.75
CA PRO A 13 6.58 5.72 12.12
C PRO A 13 5.60 5.85 10.95
N HIS A 14 5.82 6.83 10.06
CA HIS A 14 5.01 7.09 8.88
C HIS A 14 4.96 5.90 7.90
N ARG A 15 6.00 5.05 7.87
CA ARG A 15 6.11 3.94 6.91
C ARG A 15 5.11 2.84 7.21
N HIS A 16 4.97 2.44 8.47
CA HIS A 16 3.99 1.41 8.85
C HIS A 16 2.55 1.93 8.83
N ILE A 17 2.38 3.24 9.01
CA ILE A 17 1.06 3.89 9.04
C ILE A 17 0.37 3.86 7.66
N SER A 18 1.13 3.98 6.55
CA SER A 18 0.54 3.89 5.20
C SER A 18 -0.12 2.54 4.94
N LEU A 19 0.54 1.45 5.33
CA LEU A 19 0.02 0.10 5.22
C LEU A 19 -1.25 -0.06 6.06
N ILE A 20 -1.24 0.39 7.31
CA ILE A 20 -2.42 0.34 8.19
C ILE A 20 -3.60 1.08 7.55
N TYR A 21 -3.39 2.29 7.03
CA TYR A 21 -4.45 3.05 6.36
C TYR A 21 -4.96 2.34 5.10
N SER A 22 -4.09 1.71 4.32
CA SER A 22 -4.52 0.95 3.13
C SER A 22 -5.35 -0.29 3.49
N ILE A 23 -4.98 -1.01 4.55
CA ILE A 23 -5.75 -2.15 5.09
C ILE A 23 -7.12 -1.67 5.60
N GLN A 24 -7.15 -0.57 6.36
CA GLN A 24 -8.39 0.00 6.87
C GLN A 24 -9.29 0.48 5.73
N ALA A 25 -8.73 1.11 4.70
CA ALA A 25 -9.46 1.54 3.53
C ALA A 25 -10.17 0.37 2.85
N ALA A 26 -9.43 -0.70 2.49
CA ALA A 26 -9.98 -1.88 1.84
C ALA A 26 -11.02 -2.59 2.71
N SER A 27 -10.73 -2.79 3.99
CA SER A 27 -11.66 -3.43 4.95
C SER A 27 -12.96 -2.65 5.10
N LEU A 28 -12.88 -1.32 5.26
CA LEU A 28 -14.06 -0.47 5.40
C LEU A 28 -14.84 -0.36 4.08
N ALA A 29 -14.18 -0.38 2.93
CA ALA A 29 -14.85 -0.40 1.63
C ALA A 29 -15.68 -1.68 1.45
N TYR A 30 -15.08 -2.83 1.77
CA TYR A 30 -15.78 -4.11 1.77
C TYR A 30 -16.99 -4.12 2.72
N LEU A 31 -16.79 -3.62 3.95
CA LEU A 31 -17.89 -3.51 4.92
C LEU A 31 -18.99 -2.58 4.42
N ALA A 32 -18.65 -1.40 3.91
CA ALA A 32 -19.61 -0.44 3.37
C ALA A 32 -20.42 -1.02 2.20
N LYS A 33 -19.78 -1.82 1.34
CA LYS A 33 -20.46 -2.57 0.26
C LYS A 33 -21.45 -3.59 0.82
N SER A 34 -21.07 -4.28 1.89
CA SER A 34 -21.89 -5.33 2.52
C SER A 34 -23.09 -4.77 3.31
N THR A 35 -22.95 -3.57 3.88
CA THR A 35 -23.99 -2.96 4.74
C THR A 35 -24.70 -1.77 4.08
N SER A 36 -24.37 -1.41 2.84
CA SER A 36 -24.84 -0.18 2.15
C SER A 36 -24.67 1.10 2.98
N GLY A 37 -23.60 1.18 3.79
CA GLY A 37 -23.42 2.25 4.78
C GLY A 37 -22.64 3.46 4.26
N PRO A 38 -23.26 4.62 3.96
CA PRO A 38 -22.58 5.78 3.39
C PRO A 38 -21.51 6.37 4.34
N THR A 39 -21.75 6.35 5.66
CA THR A 39 -20.79 6.80 6.67
C THR A 39 -19.54 5.93 6.71
N ILE A 40 -19.69 4.62 6.54
CA ILE A 40 -18.57 3.67 6.51
C ILE A 40 -17.75 3.91 5.25
N LEU A 41 -18.42 4.13 4.11
CA LEU A 41 -17.76 4.49 2.86
C LEU A 41 -16.96 5.79 2.97
N ALA A 42 -17.51 6.82 3.63
CA ALA A 42 -16.78 8.06 3.86
C ALA A 42 -15.50 7.83 4.69
N LYS A 43 -15.55 6.97 5.71
CA LYS A 43 -14.37 6.57 6.48
C LYS A 43 -13.36 5.81 5.60
N ALA A 44 -13.82 4.88 4.77
CA ALA A 44 -12.97 4.12 3.86
C ALA A 44 -12.18 5.04 2.91
N ARG A 45 -12.87 6.02 2.31
CA ARG A 45 -12.26 7.04 1.44
C ARG A 45 -11.24 7.90 2.18
N LYS A 46 -11.52 8.28 3.44
CA LYS A 46 -10.57 9.03 4.27
C LYS A 46 -9.26 8.25 4.45
N GLN A 47 -9.34 6.97 4.80
CA GLN A 47 -8.15 6.14 4.97
C GLN A 47 -7.40 5.92 3.66
N TYR A 48 -8.13 5.71 2.56
CA TYR A 48 -7.55 5.63 1.22
C TYR A 48 -6.72 6.88 0.89
N SER A 49 -7.28 8.08 1.09
CA SER A 49 -6.57 9.35 0.84
C SER A 49 -5.35 9.51 1.73
N SER A 50 -5.42 9.12 3.01
CA SER A 50 -4.27 9.17 3.92
C SER A 50 -3.15 8.22 3.48
N ALA A 51 -3.48 6.99 3.10
CA ALA A 51 -2.52 6.04 2.54
C ALA A 51 -1.91 6.55 1.22
N LEU A 52 -2.71 7.18 0.35
CA LEU A 52 -2.25 7.73 -0.92
C LEU A 52 -1.18 8.82 -0.73
N VAL A 53 -1.39 9.74 0.22
CA VAL A 53 -0.42 10.80 0.55
C VAL A 53 0.89 10.20 1.04
N LEU A 54 0.84 9.28 2.00
CA LEU A 54 2.04 8.64 2.56
C LEU A 54 2.77 7.78 1.51
N LYS A 55 2.01 7.09 0.65
CA LYS A 55 2.57 6.33 -0.47
C LYS A 55 3.32 7.26 -1.44
N ASN A 56 2.76 8.41 -1.80
CA ASN A 56 3.45 9.36 -2.67
C ASN A 56 4.75 9.88 -2.03
N GLN A 57 4.76 10.12 -0.72
CA GLN A 57 5.98 10.51 0.00
C GLN A 57 7.04 9.39 -0.05
N ALA A 58 6.63 8.14 0.17
CA ALA A 58 7.53 6.99 0.10
C ALA A 58 8.13 6.77 -1.29
N LEU A 59 7.37 7.04 -2.36
CA LEU A 59 7.85 6.92 -3.74
C LEU A 59 8.88 7.99 -4.12
N CYS A 60 8.88 9.15 -3.45
CA CYS A 60 9.87 10.20 -3.69
C CYS A 60 11.25 9.87 -3.09
N GLN A 61 11.33 8.90 -2.17
CA GLN A 61 12.58 8.49 -1.53
C GLN A 61 13.00 7.12 -2.07
N PRO A 62 14.13 7.00 -2.78
CA PRO A 62 14.56 5.74 -3.38
C PRO A 62 14.55 4.59 -2.39
N GLU A 63 15.11 4.77 -1.19
CA GLU A 63 15.20 3.74 -0.15
C GLU A 63 13.84 3.23 0.34
N ASP A 64 12.80 4.06 0.25
CA ASP A 64 11.44 3.68 0.64
C ASP A 64 10.64 3.09 -0.51
N ALA A 65 10.94 3.47 -1.76
CA ALA A 65 10.32 2.89 -2.94
C ALA A 65 10.61 1.38 -3.08
N TYR A 66 11.81 0.90 -2.71
CA TYR A 66 12.18 -0.52 -2.80
C TYR A 66 11.52 -1.42 -1.73
N ARG A 67 10.86 -0.85 -0.73
CA ARG A 67 10.37 -1.62 0.43
C ARG A 67 9.08 -2.36 0.15
N ASP A 68 8.94 -3.53 0.76
CA ASP A 68 7.74 -4.37 0.72
C ASP A 68 6.50 -3.60 1.16
N ILE A 69 6.62 -2.78 2.21
CA ILE A 69 5.53 -1.97 2.75
C ILE A 69 4.97 -1.03 1.67
N THR A 70 5.83 -0.42 0.85
CA THR A 70 5.41 0.48 -0.23
C THR A 70 4.67 -0.30 -1.32
N LEU A 71 5.20 -1.46 -1.73
CA LEU A 71 4.50 -2.33 -2.68
C LEU A 71 3.14 -2.79 -2.15
N MET A 72 3.09 -3.30 -0.92
CA MET A 72 1.85 -3.76 -0.29
C MET A 72 0.82 -2.63 -0.17
N THR A 73 1.25 -1.42 0.20
CA THR A 73 0.37 -0.24 0.25
C THR A 73 -0.24 0.03 -1.12
N VAL A 74 0.56 0.00 -2.20
CA VAL A 74 0.06 0.23 -3.58
C VAL A 74 -0.94 -0.86 -3.99
N ILE A 75 -0.65 -2.12 -3.71
CA ILE A 75 -1.54 -3.25 -4.02
C ILE A 75 -2.88 -3.11 -3.28
N LEU A 76 -2.86 -2.70 -2.01
CA LEU A 76 -4.08 -2.51 -1.23
C LEU A 76 -4.90 -1.28 -1.67
N LEU A 77 -4.25 -0.24 -2.19
CA LEU A 77 -4.94 0.90 -2.82
C LEU A 77 -5.64 0.48 -4.12
N ASP A 78 -4.98 -0.32 -4.97
CA ASP A 78 -5.61 -0.93 -6.15
C ASP A 78 -6.80 -1.82 -5.76
N PHE A 79 -6.65 -2.61 -4.69
CA PHE A 79 -7.74 -3.46 -4.21
C PHE A 79 -8.94 -2.66 -3.69
N PHE A 80 -8.71 -1.55 -2.96
CA PHE A 80 -9.77 -0.62 -2.58
C PHE A 80 -10.53 -0.11 -3.81
N GLU A 81 -9.82 0.31 -4.86
CA GLU A 81 -10.44 0.85 -6.07
C GLU A 81 -11.33 -0.19 -6.76
N LYS A 82 -10.86 -1.44 -6.86
CA LYS A 82 -11.63 -2.57 -7.41
C LYS A 82 -12.90 -2.86 -6.61
N LEU A 83 -12.82 -2.82 -5.27
CA LEU A 83 -14.00 -2.98 -4.40
C LEU A 83 -15.03 -1.87 -4.65
N MET A 84 -14.55 -0.66 -4.92
CA MET A 84 -15.40 0.51 -5.12
C MET A 84 -15.92 0.65 -6.56
N GLU A 85 -15.20 0.15 -7.57
CA GLU A 85 -15.63 0.14 -8.97
C GLU A 85 -16.95 -0.62 -9.14
N GLN A 86 -17.10 -1.75 -8.44
CA GLN A 86 -18.33 -2.56 -8.43
C GLN A 86 -19.55 -1.84 -7.83
N THR A 87 -19.35 -0.74 -7.09
CA THR A 87 -20.45 0.06 -6.52
C THR A 87 -20.88 1.23 -7.43
N GLY A 88 -20.23 1.39 -8.60
CA GLY A 88 -20.46 2.54 -9.51
C GLY A 88 -19.93 3.88 -8.97
N ALA A 89 -19.43 3.91 -7.73
CA ALA A 89 -18.94 5.12 -7.08
C ALA A 89 -17.61 5.62 -7.68
N LEU A 90 -16.81 4.73 -8.27
CA LEU A 90 -15.49 5.04 -8.82
C LEU A 90 -15.42 4.98 -10.36
N HIS A 91 -16.43 4.40 -11.02
CA HIS A 91 -16.54 4.36 -12.49
C HIS A 91 -16.48 5.76 -13.14
N ARG A 92 -16.96 6.80 -12.44
CA ARG A 92 -16.94 8.19 -12.93
C ARG A 92 -15.57 8.87 -12.93
N LEU A 93 -14.56 8.29 -12.29
CA LEU A 93 -13.29 8.98 -12.06
C LEU A 93 -12.13 8.47 -12.93
N GLY A 94 -12.35 7.45 -13.78
CA GLY A 94 -11.33 7.00 -14.74
C GLY A 94 -10.04 6.46 -14.12
N TYR A 95 -10.07 6.01 -12.87
CA TYR A 95 -8.91 5.47 -12.12
C TYR A 95 -8.62 3.99 -12.42
N GLY A 96 -8.98 3.49 -13.60
CA GLY A 96 -8.67 2.10 -13.97
C GLY A 96 -7.17 1.85 -14.04
N ALA A 97 -6.69 0.85 -13.30
CA ALA A 97 -5.36 0.21 -13.38
C ALA A 97 -4.10 1.01 -12.96
N LYS A 98 -4.18 2.30 -12.61
CA LYS A 98 -2.94 3.09 -12.31
C LYS A 98 -2.11 2.56 -11.14
N HIS A 99 -2.74 2.09 -10.06
CA HIS A 99 -1.99 1.51 -8.95
C HIS A 99 -1.49 0.10 -9.26
N LEU A 100 -2.22 -0.69 -10.06
CA LEU A 100 -1.71 -1.97 -10.57
C LEU A 100 -0.46 -1.77 -11.45
N GLU A 101 -0.48 -0.79 -12.35
CA GLU A 101 0.69 -0.42 -13.16
C GLU A 101 1.86 0.02 -12.28
N GLY A 102 1.59 0.85 -11.27
CA GLY A 102 2.59 1.28 -10.29
C GLY A 102 3.18 0.10 -9.50
N ALA A 103 2.35 -0.85 -9.06
CA ALA A 103 2.80 -2.07 -8.38
C ALA A 103 3.69 -2.93 -9.29
N LEU A 104 3.34 -3.05 -10.57
CA LEU A 104 4.16 -3.75 -11.56
C LEU A 104 5.50 -3.07 -11.76
N MET A 105 5.54 -1.73 -11.85
CA MET A 105 6.80 -0.97 -11.94
C MET A 105 7.67 -1.17 -10.70
N LEU A 106 7.10 -1.10 -9.48
CA LEU A 106 7.83 -1.37 -8.24
C LEU A 106 8.36 -2.80 -8.18
N THR A 107 7.57 -3.77 -8.65
CA THR A 107 8.00 -5.17 -8.72
C THR A 107 9.19 -5.33 -9.66
N LYS A 108 9.15 -4.69 -10.84
CA LYS A 108 10.28 -4.67 -11.78
C LYS A 108 11.51 -4.00 -11.17
N LEU A 109 11.33 -2.86 -10.50
CA LEU A 109 12.39 -2.11 -9.82
C LEU A 109 13.11 -2.97 -8.76
N ARG A 110 12.35 -3.74 -7.98
CA ARG A 110 12.87 -4.62 -6.90
C ARG A 110 13.60 -5.88 -7.41
N GLY A 111 13.44 -6.24 -8.69
CA GLY A 111 14.18 -7.35 -9.32
C GLY A 111 13.71 -8.75 -8.91
N LYS A 112 14.28 -9.80 -9.53
CA LYS A 112 13.80 -11.18 -9.35
C LYS A 112 14.15 -11.81 -8.00
N ALA A 113 15.19 -11.31 -7.33
CA ALA A 113 15.66 -11.83 -6.04
C ALA A 113 14.57 -11.83 -4.95
N GLN A 114 13.54 -10.96 -5.07
CA GLN A 114 12.40 -10.95 -4.15
C GLN A 114 11.52 -12.22 -4.19
N PHE A 115 11.68 -13.04 -5.24
CA PHE A 115 10.94 -14.29 -5.44
C PHE A 115 11.82 -15.53 -5.23
N GLU A 116 13.08 -15.34 -4.84
CA GLU A 116 13.99 -16.44 -4.53
C GLU A 116 13.74 -16.89 -3.09
N ASP A 117 13.41 -18.17 -2.93
CA ASP A 117 13.30 -18.80 -1.63
C ASP A 117 14.69 -18.93 -1.00
N LYS A 118 14.86 -18.52 0.26
CA LYS A 118 16.13 -18.67 1.00
C LYS A 118 16.38 -20.09 1.51
N TRP A 119 15.58 -21.07 1.09
CA TRP A 119 15.59 -22.44 1.61
C TRP A 119 16.61 -23.35 0.89
N THR A 120 17.87 -22.93 0.81
CA THR A 120 18.96 -23.75 0.23
C THR A 120 20.13 -23.99 1.17
N GLU A 121 19.90 -24.08 2.48
CA GLU A 121 20.88 -24.65 3.41
C GLU A 121 20.27 -25.90 4.08
N VAL A 122 20.64 -27.06 3.51
CA VAL A 122 20.58 -28.39 4.14
C VAL A 122 22.02 -28.87 4.27
#